data_AF-A0A4Q3T1J7-F1
#
_entry.id   AF-A0A4Q3T1J7-F1
#
_cell.length_a   1.000
_cell.length_b   1.000
_cell.length_c   1.000
_cell.angle_alpha   90.00
_cell.angle_beta   90.00
_cell.angle_gamma   90.00
#
_symmetry.space_group_name_H-M   'P 1'
#
loop_
_entity.id
_entity.type
_entity.pdbx_description
1 polymer ?
#
loop_
_entity_poly.entity_id
_entity_poly.type
_entity_poly.pdbx_seq_one_letter_code
_entity_poly.pdbx_strand_id
1 'polypeptide(L)'
;PSRVVIGALVRAGATVVAHDPVAVAEMKKALLLDLADAPGLMERISFVEKPMAAVEQADGLIVVTEWKAYRSLNFRALRAAMKFPVVFDGRNLYEPAMMSEQGITYFGIGRSQAVVPVQDANTEVPHAQLQRH
;
A
#
# COMPACT_ATOMS: atom_id res chain seq x y z
N PRO A 1 -12.15 5.83 -10.46
CA PRO A 1 -11.28 4.64 -10.30
C PRO A 1 -11.10 4.18 -8.85
N SER A 2 -10.70 5.09 -7.93
CA SER A 2 -10.49 4.77 -6.51
C SER A 2 -11.69 4.10 -5.84
N ARG A 3 -12.91 4.63 -6.04
CA ARG A 3 -14.16 4.06 -5.51
C ARG A 3 -14.35 2.57 -5.80
N VAL A 4 -14.09 2.15 -7.03
CA VAL A 4 -14.21 0.76 -7.48
C VAL A 4 -13.17 -0.13 -6.78
N VAL A 5 -11.92 0.34 -6.69
CA VAL A 5 -10.83 -0.39 -6.01
C VAL A 5 -11.13 -0.55 -4.52
N ILE A 6 -11.51 0.53 -3.84
CA ILE A 6 -11.85 0.51 -2.42
C ILE A 6 -13.02 -0.45 -2.17
N GLY A 7 -14.10 -0.34 -2.95
CA GLY A 7 -15.26 -1.20 -2.84
C GLY A 7 -14.94 -2.68 -3.04
N ALA A 8 -14.11 -3.03 -4.03
CA ALA A 8 -13.68 -4.40 -4.26
C ALA A 8 -12.87 -4.95 -3.08
N LEU A 9 -11.93 -4.16 -2.53
CA LEU A 9 -11.08 -4.57 -1.42
C LEU A 9 -11.87 -4.84 -0.14
N VAL A 10 -12.77 -3.93 0.25
CA VAL A 10 -13.56 -4.12 1.48
C VAL A 10 -14.55 -5.27 1.35
N ARG A 11 -15.12 -5.50 0.16
CA ARG A 11 -15.96 -6.68 -0.12
C ARG A 11 -15.17 -7.98 -0.08
N ALA A 12 -13.89 -7.95 -0.42
CA ALA A 12 -12.96 -9.08 -0.24
C ALA A 12 -12.47 -9.24 1.22
N GLY A 13 -12.92 -8.39 2.15
CA GLY A 13 -12.60 -8.48 3.58
C GLY A 13 -11.41 -7.64 4.04
N ALA A 14 -10.80 -6.82 3.16
CA ALA A 14 -9.70 -5.95 3.54
C ALA A 14 -10.17 -4.75 4.38
N THR A 15 -9.23 -4.16 5.12
CA THR A 15 -9.36 -2.82 5.72
C THR A 15 -8.59 -1.84 4.85
N VAL A 16 -9.17 -0.67 4.58
CA VAL A 16 -8.59 0.36 3.71
C VAL A 16 -8.38 1.64 4.49
N VAL A 17 -7.15 2.15 4.47
CA VAL A 17 -6.81 3.49 4.94
C VAL A 17 -6.54 4.35 3.71
N ALA A 18 -7.36 5.37 3.46
CA ALA A 18 -7.28 6.20 2.27
C ALA A 18 -6.80 7.62 2.60
N HIS A 19 -6.01 8.18 1.70
CA HIS A 19 -5.59 9.58 1.74
C HIS A 19 -5.85 10.22 0.38
N ASP A 20 -6.41 11.43 0.39
CA ASP A 20 -6.45 12.32 -0.77
C ASP A 20 -6.33 13.77 -0.26
N PRO A 21 -5.45 14.61 -0.82
CA PRO A 21 -5.25 15.97 -0.34
C PRO A 21 -6.46 16.90 -0.58
N VAL A 22 -7.43 16.52 -1.43
CA VAL A 22 -8.51 17.42 -1.87
C VAL A 22 -9.89 16.76 -1.74
N ALA A 23 -10.01 15.48 -2.07
CA ALA A 23 -11.29 14.85 -2.39
C ALA A 23 -11.87 13.95 -1.29
N VAL A 24 -11.38 14.00 -0.04
CA VAL A 24 -11.83 13.09 1.04
C VAL A 24 -13.33 13.19 1.29
N ALA A 25 -13.87 14.41 1.39
CA ALA A 25 -15.30 14.61 1.67
C ALA A 25 -16.19 14.02 0.57
N GLU A 26 -15.82 14.24 -0.69
CA GLU A 26 -16.58 13.74 -1.84
C GLU A 26 -16.46 12.22 -1.98
N MET A 27 -15.26 11.68 -1.76
CA MET A 27 -15.02 10.24 -1.74
C MET A 27 -15.85 9.55 -0.65
N LYS A 28 -15.94 10.11 0.56
CA LYS A 28 -16.79 9.58 1.64
C LYS A 28 -18.26 9.50 1.23
N LYS A 29 -18.81 10.58 0.68
CA LYS A 29 -20.22 10.61 0.21
C LYS A 29 -20.46 9.57 -0.88
N ALA A 30 -19.54 9.49 -1.84
CA ALA A 30 -19.66 8.55 -2.94
C ALA A 30 -19.59 7.09 -2.49
N LEU A 31 -18.70 6.76 -1.55
CA LEU A 31 -18.57 5.41 -0.98
C LEU A 31 -19.79 5.00 -0.16
N LEU A 32 -20.42 5.94 0.55
CA LEU A 32 -21.69 5.68 1.25
C LEU A 32 -22.80 5.24 0.29
N LEU A 33 -22.85 5.83 -0.90
CA LEU A 33 -23.80 5.44 -1.95
C LEU A 33 -23.40 4.10 -2.60
N ASP A 34 -22.11 3.91 -2.90
CA ASP A 34 -21.60 2.69 -3.56
C ASP A 34 -21.70 1.43 -2.69
N LEU A 35 -21.79 1.59 -1.38
CA LEU A 35 -21.86 0.50 -0.40
C LEU A 35 -23.21 0.45 0.33
N ALA A 36 -24.25 1.08 -0.22
CA ALA A 36 -25.58 1.15 0.41
C ALA A 36 -26.22 -0.24 0.64
N ASP A 37 -25.85 -1.24 -0.16
CA ASP A 37 -26.27 -2.65 0.00
C ASP A 37 -25.55 -3.37 1.15
N ALA A 38 -24.42 -2.83 1.62
CA ALA A 38 -23.59 -3.43 2.65
C ALA A 38 -22.95 -2.34 3.56
N PRO A 39 -23.76 -1.58 4.32
CA PRO A 39 -23.30 -0.39 5.06
C PRO A 39 -22.21 -0.68 6.09
N GLY A 40 -22.18 -1.89 6.67
CA GLY A 40 -21.13 -2.31 7.61
C GLY A 40 -19.73 -2.37 7.00
N LEU A 41 -19.60 -2.42 5.65
CA LEU A 41 -18.30 -2.33 4.99
C LEU A 41 -17.66 -0.93 5.12
N MET A 42 -18.45 0.11 5.42
CA MET A 42 -17.92 1.45 5.65
C MET A 42 -17.01 1.51 6.90
N GLU A 43 -17.25 0.65 7.89
CA GLU A 43 -16.42 0.55 9.11
C GLU A 43 -15.00 0.06 8.81
N ARG A 44 -14.79 -0.54 7.64
CA ARG A 44 -13.48 -1.01 7.17
C ARG A 44 -12.70 0.07 6.42
N ILE A 45 -13.24 1.28 6.28
CA ILE A 45 -12.63 2.38 5.53
C ILE A 45 -12.34 3.54 6.48
N SER A 46 -11.07 3.89 6.63
CA SER A 46 -10.65 5.09 7.34
C SER A 46 -9.95 6.07 6.41
N PHE A 47 -9.93 7.34 6.81
CA PHE A 47 -9.30 8.41 6.04
C PHE A 47 -8.32 9.16 6.92
N VAL A 48 -7.15 9.45 6.39
CA VAL A 48 -6.08 10.17 7.09
C VAL A 48 -5.72 11.45 6.36
N GLU A 49 -5.14 12.40 7.08
CA GLU A 49 -4.75 13.72 6.55
C GLU A 49 -3.35 13.77 5.94
N LYS A 50 -2.50 12.79 6.26
CA LYS A 50 -1.11 12.73 5.79
C LYS A 50 -0.89 11.47 4.95
N PRO A 51 -0.15 11.53 3.83
CA PRO A 51 0.08 10.37 2.97
C PRO A 51 0.75 9.20 3.71
N MET A 52 1.76 9.50 4.53
CA MET A 52 2.51 8.47 5.26
C MET A 52 1.67 7.75 6.33
N ALA A 53 0.62 8.38 6.86
CA ALA A 53 -0.27 7.74 7.82
C ALA A 53 -1.12 6.64 7.14
N ALA A 54 -1.29 6.67 5.82
CA ALA A 54 -2.08 5.66 5.10
C ALA A 54 -1.35 4.32 4.94
N VAL A 55 -0.03 4.30 5.16
CA VAL A 55 0.82 3.13 4.93
C VAL A 55 1.37 2.53 6.22
N GLU A 56 1.07 3.12 7.38
CA GLU A 56 1.47 2.60 8.69
C GLU A 56 0.86 1.22 8.92
N GLN A 57 1.72 0.21 9.10
CA GLN A 57 1.38 -1.21 9.26
C GLN A 57 0.59 -1.83 8.10
N ALA A 58 0.55 -1.17 6.94
CA ALA A 58 -0.17 -1.67 5.77
C ALA A 58 0.53 -2.90 5.16
N ASP A 59 -0.26 -3.86 4.68
CA ASP A 59 0.23 -5.00 3.89
C ASP A 59 0.53 -4.62 2.42
N GLY A 60 0.02 -3.47 1.95
CA GLY A 60 0.27 -2.98 0.61
C GLY A 60 -0.24 -1.55 0.39
N LEU A 61 0.36 -0.86 -0.58
CA LEU A 61 -0.04 0.47 -1.02
C LEU A 61 -0.58 0.40 -2.45
N ILE A 62 -1.68 1.11 -2.72
CA ILE A 62 -2.21 1.25 -4.09
C ILE A 62 -2.29 2.74 -4.45
N VAL A 63 -1.59 3.13 -5.52
CA VAL A 63 -1.64 4.49 -6.06
C VAL A 63 -2.65 4.55 -7.20
N VAL A 64 -3.74 5.29 -7.00
CA VAL A 64 -4.85 5.42 -7.96
C VAL A 64 -5.04 6.84 -8.52
N THR A 65 -4.30 7.82 -7.98
CA THR A 65 -4.29 9.23 -8.38
C THR A 65 -2.86 9.76 -8.42
N GLU A 66 -2.63 10.82 -9.21
CA GLU A 66 -1.28 11.30 -9.58
C GLU A 66 -0.90 12.65 -8.94
N TRP A 67 -1.39 12.89 -7.72
CA TRP A 67 -1.11 14.10 -6.97
C TRP A 67 0.40 14.34 -6.79
N LYS A 68 0.83 15.60 -6.90
CA LYS A 68 2.25 15.98 -6.73
C LYS A 68 2.82 15.51 -5.38
N ALA A 69 2.00 15.51 -4.33
CA ALA A 69 2.37 15.03 -2.99
C ALA A 69 2.87 13.57 -2.97
N TYR A 70 2.49 12.74 -3.96
CA TYR A 70 2.87 11.33 -4.03
C TYR A 70 4.14 11.08 -4.85
N ARG A 71 4.57 12.04 -5.67
CA ARG A 71 5.72 11.87 -6.59
C ARG A 71 7.07 11.86 -5.91
N SER A 72 7.15 12.34 -4.66
CA SER A 72 8.42 12.51 -3.93
C SER A 72 8.33 11.94 -2.52
N LEU A 73 7.72 10.77 -2.38
CA LEU A 73 7.72 10.04 -1.13
C LEU A 73 9.14 9.56 -0.79
N ASN A 74 9.49 9.60 0.50
CA ASN A 74 10.71 8.98 0.98
C ASN A 74 10.48 7.45 1.03
N PHE A 75 11.00 6.73 0.03
CA PHE A 75 10.81 5.28 -0.08
C PHE A 75 11.42 4.48 1.07
N ARG A 76 12.48 4.98 1.70
CA ARG A 76 13.04 4.35 2.91
C ARG A 76 12.04 4.42 4.07
N ALA A 77 11.42 5.59 4.27
CA ALA A 77 10.37 5.75 5.26
C ALA A 77 9.11 4.93 4.92
N LEU A 78 8.76 4.86 3.62
CA LEU A 78 7.67 4.02 3.11
C LEU A 78 7.88 2.55 3.48
N ARG A 79 9.03 1.99 3.13
CA ARG A 79 9.36 0.60 3.45
C ARG A 79 9.33 0.33 4.96
N ALA A 80 9.84 1.25 5.77
CA ALA A 80 9.89 1.08 7.23
C ALA A 80 8.51 1.16 7.89
N ALA A 81 7.56 1.91 7.30
CA ALA A 81 6.21 2.07 7.85
C ALA A 81 5.31 0.87 7.55
N MET A 82 5.53 0.16 6.44
CA MET A 82 4.68 -0.93 5.96
C MET A 82 5.06 -2.28 6.60
N LYS A 83 4.08 -3.15 6.78
CA LYS A 83 4.30 -4.53 7.24
C LYS A 83 4.87 -5.40 6.12
N PHE A 84 4.33 -5.25 4.91
CA PHE A 84 4.87 -5.82 3.69
C PHE A 84 5.04 -4.69 2.67
N PRO A 85 6.27 -4.39 2.21
CA PRO A 85 6.52 -3.28 1.31
C PRO A 85 6.14 -3.66 -0.13
N VAL A 86 4.84 -3.69 -0.40
CA VAL A 86 4.27 -3.99 -1.72
C VAL A 86 3.50 -2.78 -2.24
N VAL A 87 3.80 -2.34 -3.47
CA VAL A 87 3.20 -1.15 -4.09
C VAL A 87 2.60 -1.51 -5.44
N PHE A 88 1.31 -1.25 -5.59
CA PHE A 88 0.58 -1.30 -6.86
C PHE A 88 0.37 0.12 -7.37
N ASP A 89 1.04 0.48 -8.46
CA ASP A 89 1.02 1.82 -9.01
C ASP A 89 0.21 1.88 -10.31
N GLY A 90 -1.04 2.29 -10.17
CA GLY A 90 -1.97 2.51 -11.27
C GLY A 90 -1.66 3.73 -12.13
N ARG A 91 -0.65 4.52 -11.75
CA ARG A 91 -0.28 5.80 -12.40
C ARG A 91 1.17 5.83 -12.88
N ASN A 92 1.95 4.77 -12.60
CA ASN A 92 3.37 4.68 -12.95
C ASN A 92 4.16 5.91 -12.47
N LEU A 93 3.92 6.37 -11.24
CA LEU A 93 4.63 7.50 -10.62
C LEU A 93 6.08 7.18 -10.28
N TYR A 94 6.39 5.91 -9.99
CA TYR A 94 7.71 5.51 -9.48
C TYR A 94 8.49 4.73 -10.52
N GLU A 95 9.82 4.85 -10.50
CA GLU A 95 10.68 4.06 -11.36
C GLU A 95 10.92 2.66 -10.78
N PRO A 96 10.75 1.57 -11.57
CA PRO A 96 10.78 0.22 -11.01
C PRO A 96 12.14 -0.15 -10.40
N ALA A 97 13.23 0.31 -11.03
CA ALA A 97 14.58 0.10 -10.52
C ALA A 97 14.78 0.75 -9.14
N MET A 98 14.31 1.98 -8.95
CA MET A 98 14.39 2.66 -7.64
C MET A 98 13.60 1.92 -6.57
N MET A 99 12.42 1.40 -6.90
CA MET A 99 11.62 0.62 -5.95
C MET A 99 12.33 -0.69 -5.57
N SER A 100 12.97 -1.35 -6.54
CA SER A 100 13.82 -2.54 -6.32
C SER A 100 14.95 -2.26 -5.34
N GLU A 101 15.71 -1.20 -5.59
CA GLU A 101 16.87 -0.81 -4.78
C GLU A 101 16.48 -0.47 -3.33
N GLN A 102 15.26 0.02 -3.14
CA GLN A 102 14.73 0.29 -1.81
C GLN A 102 14.12 -0.95 -1.15
N GLY A 103 14.13 -2.12 -1.78
CA GLY A 103 13.58 -3.35 -1.24
C GLY A 103 12.05 -3.35 -1.20
N ILE A 104 11.41 -2.69 -2.17
CA ILE A 104 9.95 -2.60 -2.30
C ILE A 104 9.50 -3.41 -3.50
N THR A 105 8.54 -4.32 -3.29
CA THR A 105 7.90 -5.04 -4.39
C THR A 105 6.98 -4.09 -5.13
N TYR A 106 7.15 -3.96 -6.44
CA TYR A 106 6.46 -2.95 -7.24
C TYR A 106 5.76 -3.53 -8.46
N PHE A 107 4.48 -3.16 -8.63
CA PHE A 107 3.63 -3.52 -9.74
C PHE A 107 3.12 -2.26 -10.45
N GLY A 108 3.63 -1.95 -11.64
CA GLY A 108 3.16 -0.85 -12.48
C GLY A 108 2.27 -1.33 -13.64
N ILE A 109 1.37 -0.48 -14.13
CA ILE A 109 0.51 -0.82 -15.26
C ILE A 109 1.28 -0.75 -16.58
N GLY A 110 1.20 -1.80 -17.39
CA GLY A 110 1.85 -1.84 -18.72
C GLY A 110 3.37 -1.91 -18.66
N ARG A 111 3.95 -2.25 -17.51
CA ARG A 111 5.40 -2.43 -17.34
C ARG A 111 5.73 -3.92 -17.32
N SER A 112 6.77 -4.29 -18.05
CA SER A 112 7.02 -5.66 -18.51
C SER A 112 7.26 -6.68 -17.40
N GLN A 113 7.58 -6.26 -16.17
CA GLN A 113 7.74 -7.15 -15.02
C GLN A 113 7.38 -6.43 -13.72
N ALA A 114 6.75 -7.18 -12.81
CA ALA A 114 6.75 -6.83 -11.41
C ALA A 114 8.20 -6.88 -10.89
N VAL A 115 8.61 -5.83 -10.19
CA VAL A 115 9.92 -5.81 -9.57
C VAL A 115 9.78 -6.42 -8.18
N VAL A 116 10.36 -7.60 -7.99
CA VAL A 116 10.45 -8.25 -6.70
C VAL A 116 11.90 -8.12 -6.22
N PRO A 117 12.16 -7.50 -5.05
CA PRO A 117 13.50 -7.41 -4.51
C PRO A 117 14.09 -8.81 -4.33
N VAL A 118 15.34 -8.99 -4.75
CA VAL A 118 16.08 -10.22 -4.43
C VAL A 118 16.27 -10.25 -2.92
N GLN A 119 15.76 -11.29 -2.26
CA GLN A 119 16.03 -11.52 -0.84
C GLN A 119 17.47 -12.00 -0.70
N ASP A 120 18.30 -11.27 0.05
CA ASP A 120 19.61 -11.77 0.45
C ASP A 120 19.42 -13.03 1.29
N ALA A 121 19.91 -14.17 0.79
CA ALA A 121 19.85 -15.48 1.42
C ALA A 121 20.80 -15.64 2.63
N ASN A 122 20.95 -14.60 3.46
CA ASN A 122 21.74 -14.63 4.69
C ASN A 122 20.92 -14.12 5.87
N THR A 123 19.94 -14.92 6.29
CA THR A 123 19.55 -14.93 7.71
C THR A 123 20.31 -16.09 8.34
N GLU A 124 21.46 -15.77 8.96
CA GLU A 124 22.15 -16.70 9.85
C GLU A 124 21.15 -17.21 10.89
N VAL A 125 20.93 -18.52 10.90
CA VAL A 125 20.24 -19.19 12.01
C VAL A 125 21.15 -19.03 13.23
N PRO A 126 20.70 -18.42 14.36
CA PRO A 126 21.51 -18.40 15.56
C PRO A 126 21.72 -19.85 16.02
N HIS A 127 22.98 -20.31 15.95
CA HIS A 127 23.41 -21.56 16.58
C HIS A 127 23.31 -21.41 18.11
N ALA A 128 22.10 -21.56 18.65
CA ALA A 128 21.88 -21.71 20.08
C ALA A 128 22.17 -23.17 20.48
N GLN A 129 23.46 -23.41 20.76
CA GLN A 129 23.93 -24.10 21.96
C GLN A 129 23.40 -25.52 22.23
N LEU A 130 24.03 -26.51 21.59
CA LEU A 130 24.21 -27.84 22.18
C LEU A 130 25.20 -27.73 23.35
N GLN A 131 24.68 -27.55 24.57
CA GLN A 131 25.43 -27.86 25.79
C GLN A 131 24.83 -29.09 26.47
N ARG A 132 25.68 -30.10 26.47
CA ARG A 132 25.66 -31.36 27.20
C ARG A 132 25.17 -31.18 28.65
N HIS A 133 24.31 -32.09 29.10
CA HIS A 133 24.44 -32.80 30.37
C HIS A 133 23.76 -34.15 30.28
#